data_AF-A0A9X6LS12-F1
#
_entry.id   AF-A0A9X6LS12-F1
#
_cell.length_a   1.000
_cell.length_b   1.000
_cell.length_c   1.000
_cell.angle_alpha   90.00
_cell.angle_beta   90.00
_cell.angle_gamma   90.00
#
_symmetry.space_group_name_H-M   'P 1'
#
loop_
_entity.id
_entity.type
_entity.pdbx_description
1 polymer ?
#
loop_
_entity_poly.entity_id
_entity_poly.type
_entity_poly.pdbx_seq_one_letter_code
_entity_poly.pdbx_strand_id
1 'polypeptide(L)'
;MDTFVNDKFYETRDQLFEEITLLSDVQFNRKPDKDKWSIAQVCHHLVLLDERVITVISSGLKKLDSTQNERKEIHTILLDRTKKFIAPEMIEPSIEPFEVEQMLNMLNESRKELMRFLSTIEDESILAKKSVMHPALGELSLDQWIELIYLHEQRHISQIKEIKLLCEIEK
;
A
#
# COMPACT_ATOMS: atom_id res chain seq x y z
N MET A 1 -2.11 17.89 7.37
CA MET A 1 -2.43 16.98 6.26
C MET A 1 -3.85 17.26 5.83
N ASP A 2 -4.11 17.42 4.52
CA ASP A 2 -5.47 17.53 3.96
C ASP A 2 -6.42 16.46 4.56
N THR A 3 -7.55 16.90 5.11
CA THR A 3 -8.58 16.06 5.71
C THR A 3 -9.04 14.97 4.74
N PHE A 4 -9.11 15.28 3.45
CA PHE A 4 -9.55 14.34 2.42
C PHE A 4 -8.65 13.10 2.29
N VAL A 5 -7.33 13.27 2.38
CA VAL A 5 -6.38 12.15 2.26
C VAL A 5 -6.46 11.24 3.49
N ASN A 6 -6.59 11.85 4.67
CA ASN A 6 -6.77 11.08 5.91
C ASN A 6 -8.07 10.25 5.86
N ASP A 7 -9.17 10.85 5.40
CA ASP A 7 -10.45 10.13 5.25
C ASP A 7 -10.29 8.93 4.30
N LYS A 8 -9.58 9.10 3.17
CA LYS A 8 -9.28 7.99 2.25
C LYS A 8 -8.44 6.89 2.91
N PHE A 9 -7.48 7.23 3.75
CA PHE A 9 -6.65 6.25 4.45
C PHE A 9 -7.47 5.39 5.42
N TYR A 10 -8.41 6.00 6.15
CA TYR A 10 -9.29 5.28 7.05
C TYR A 10 -10.30 4.43 6.27
N GLU A 11 -11.00 5.01 5.29
CA GLU A 11 -11.98 4.31 4.47
C GLU A 11 -11.40 3.05 3.81
N THR A 12 -10.22 3.14 3.20
CA THR A 12 -9.61 1.98 2.53
C THR A 12 -9.12 0.94 3.52
N ARG A 13 -8.63 1.36 4.69
CA ARG A 13 -8.18 0.42 5.72
C ARG A 13 -9.35 -0.35 6.34
N ASP A 14 -10.46 0.33 6.60
CA ASP A 14 -11.67 -0.31 7.13
C ASP A 14 -12.21 -1.34 6.13
N GLN A 15 -12.26 -0.98 4.83
CA GLN A 15 -12.63 -1.92 3.76
C GLN A 15 -11.69 -3.14 3.70
N LEU A 16 -10.38 -2.95 3.89
CA LEU A 16 -9.44 -4.07 3.96
C LEU A 16 -9.73 -4.98 5.15
N PHE A 17 -10.04 -4.40 6.32
CA PHE A 17 -10.36 -5.16 7.53
C PHE A 17 -11.65 -5.97 7.37
N GLU A 18 -12.70 -5.40 6.78
CA GLU A 18 -13.92 -6.12 6.42
C GLU A 18 -13.64 -7.37 5.58
N GLU A 19 -12.65 -7.31 4.68
CA GLU A 19 -12.29 -8.45 3.86
C GLU A 19 -11.54 -9.56 4.64
N ILE A 20 -10.81 -9.26 5.72
CA ILE A 20 -9.89 -10.25 6.30
C ILE A 20 -10.25 -10.71 7.71
N THR A 21 -11.01 -9.93 8.49
CA THR A 21 -11.27 -10.21 9.92
C THR A 21 -11.96 -11.54 10.18
N LEU A 22 -12.83 -12.01 9.27
CA LEU A 22 -13.58 -13.27 9.44
C LEU A 22 -12.89 -14.50 8.84
N LEU A 23 -11.68 -14.34 8.30
CA LEU A 23 -10.92 -15.46 7.76
C LEU A 23 -10.30 -16.28 8.89
N SER A 24 -10.23 -17.59 8.71
CA SER A 24 -9.31 -18.42 9.49
C SER A 24 -7.87 -18.24 8.99
N ASP A 25 -6.87 -18.51 9.84
CA ASP A 25 -5.46 -18.47 9.44
C ASP A 25 -5.16 -19.42 8.26
N VAL A 26 -5.86 -20.56 8.19
CA VAL A 26 -5.75 -21.48 7.05
C VAL A 26 -6.23 -20.82 5.75
N GLN A 27 -7.37 -20.15 5.76
CA GLN A 27 -7.87 -19.42 4.58
C GLN A 27 -6.97 -18.23 4.23
N PHE A 28 -6.49 -17.52 5.24
CA PHE A 28 -5.65 -16.34 5.09
C PHE A 28 -4.31 -16.65 4.43
N ASN A 29 -3.71 -17.78 4.78
CA ASN A 29 -2.43 -18.24 4.25
C ASN A 29 -2.56 -19.12 3.00
N ARG A 30 -3.77 -19.52 2.58
CA ARG A 30 -3.96 -20.32 1.37
C ARG A 30 -3.56 -19.51 0.13
N LYS A 31 -2.69 -20.10 -0.69
CA LYS A 31 -2.28 -19.54 -1.98
C LYS A 31 -3.21 -20.09 -3.08
N PRO A 32 -3.68 -19.24 -4.02
CA PRO A 32 -4.47 -19.71 -5.17
C PRO A 32 -3.61 -20.37 -6.26
N ASP A 33 -2.28 -20.23 -6.18
CA ASP A 33 -1.29 -20.91 -7.01
C ASP A 33 0.07 -20.84 -6.29
N LYS A 34 0.99 -21.76 -6.61
CA LYS A 34 2.36 -21.74 -6.08
C LYS A 34 3.09 -20.41 -6.33
N ASP A 35 2.82 -19.75 -7.46
CA ASP A 35 3.52 -18.55 -7.91
C ASP A 35 2.76 -17.24 -7.59
N LYS A 36 1.64 -17.32 -6.85
CA LYS A 36 0.81 -16.17 -6.46
C LYS A 36 0.84 -15.95 -4.96
N TRP A 37 0.70 -14.71 -4.50
CA TRP A 37 0.59 -14.41 -3.07
C TRP A 37 -0.73 -14.90 -2.46
N SER A 38 -0.66 -15.36 -1.21
CA SER A 38 -1.84 -15.53 -0.35
C SER A 38 -2.41 -14.17 0.10
N ILE A 39 -3.58 -14.19 0.74
CA ILE A 39 -4.16 -12.97 1.34
C ILE A 39 -3.21 -12.42 2.42
N ALA A 40 -2.64 -13.28 3.26
CA ALA A 40 -1.65 -12.91 4.26
C ALA A 40 -0.44 -12.17 3.66
N GLN A 41 0.09 -12.67 2.55
CA GLN A 41 1.22 -12.05 1.85
C GLN A 41 0.84 -10.71 1.22
N VAL A 42 -0.37 -10.58 0.67
CA VAL A 42 -0.88 -9.30 0.18
C VAL A 42 -0.97 -8.28 1.32
N CYS A 43 -1.51 -8.67 2.47
CA CYS A 43 -1.59 -7.78 3.64
C CYS A 43 -0.21 -7.38 4.16
N HIS A 44 0.72 -8.33 4.27
CA HIS A 44 2.08 -8.04 4.72
C HIS A 44 2.80 -7.06 3.78
N HIS A 45 2.59 -7.20 2.46
CA HIS A 45 3.11 -6.25 1.48
C HIS A 45 2.61 -4.81 1.74
N LEU A 46 1.35 -4.64 2.16
CA LEU A 46 0.79 -3.32 2.50
C LEU A 46 1.45 -2.72 3.76
N VAL A 47 1.77 -3.54 4.77
CA VAL A 47 2.55 -3.12 5.96
C VAL A 47 3.91 -2.56 5.52
N LEU A 48 4.64 -3.33 4.70
CA LEU A 48 5.96 -2.94 4.20
C LEU A 48 5.90 -1.66 3.34
N LEU A 49 4.81 -1.46 2.60
CA LEU A 49 4.62 -0.23 1.83
C LEU A 49 4.45 0.99 2.74
N ASP A 50 3.60 0.91 3.76
CA ASP A 50 3.37 2.02 4.71
C ASP A 50 4.72 2.45 5.34
N GLU A 51 5.54 1.48 5.78
CA GLU A 51 6.89 1.74 6.32
C GLU A 51 7.86 2.33 5.28
N ARG A 52 7.84 1.79 4.06
CA ARG A 52 8.74 2.22 2.98
C ARG A 52 8.46 3.65 2.56
N VAL A 53 7.19 4.05 2.50
CA VAL A 53 6.78 5.39 2.07
C VAL A 53 7.27 6.47 3.04
N ILE A 54 7.33 6.19 4.35
CA ILE A 54 7.97 7.10 5.32
C ILE A 54 9.41 7.41 4.92
N THR A 55 10.19 6.37 4.59
CA THR A 55 11.59 6.53 4.18
C THR A 55 11.71 7.30 2.86
N VAL A 56 10.83 7.00 1.89
CA VAL A 56 10.78 7.67 0.58
C VAL A 56 10.52 9.17 0.76
N ILE A 57 9.45 9.53 1.48
CA ILE A 57 9.06 10.93 1.69
C ILE A 57 10.13 11.65 2.51
N SER A 58 10.62 11.06 3.61
CA SER A 58 11.69 11.65 4.44
C SER A 58 12.96 11.94 3.61
N SER A 59 13.34 11.01 2.73
CA SER A 59 14.50 11.21 1.84
C SER A 59 14.24 12.31 0.81
N GLY A 60 13.05 12.35 0.22
CA GLY A 60 12.65 13.38 -0.74
C GLY A 60 12.66 14.77 -0.12
N LEU A 61 12.13 14.91 1.10
CA LEU A 61 12.15 16.17 1.85
C LEU A 61 13.56 16.69 2.12
N LYS A 62 14.56 15.81 2.28
CA LYS A 62 15.97 16.18 2.51
C LYS A 62 16.75 16.51 1.25
N LYS A 63 16.28 16.14 0.05
CA LYS A 63 16.96 16.49 -1.20
C LYS A 63 17.01 18.01 -1.38
N LEU A 64 18.19 18.52 -1.77
CA LEU A 64 18.41 19.94 -2.03
C LEU A 64 17.72 20.38 -3.33
N ASP A 65 17.77 19.52 -4.35
CA ASP A 65 17.19 19.82 -5.66
C ASP A 65 15.68 19.57 -5.66
N SER A 66 14.92 20.54 -6.17
CA SER A 66 13.50 20.39 -6.47
C SER A 66 13.33 19.95 -7.92
N THR A 67 12.80 18.75 -8.14
CA THR A 67 12.28 18.31 -9.43
C THR A 67 10.78 18.52 -9.43
N GLN A 68 10.33 19.67 -9.97
CA GLN A 68 8.92 19.88 -10.26
C GLN A 68 8.59 19.06 -11.51
N ASN A 69 7.73 18.05 -11.34
CA ASN A 69 7.21 17.26 -12.45
C ASN A 69 5.71 17.51 -12.58
N GLU A 70 5.21 17.33 -13.80
CA GLU A 70 3.77 17.25 -14.03
C GLU A 70 3.19 16.07 -13.25
N ARG A 71 2.07 16.29 -12.55
CA ARG A 71 1.36 15.19 -11.89
C ARG A 71 0.91 14.18 -12.93
N LYS A 72 1.15 12.91 -12.62
CA LYS A 72 0.74 11.78 -13.46
C LYS A 72 -0.66 11.28 -13.10
N GLU A 73 -1.40 10.78 -14.08
CA GLU A 73 -2.66 10.06 -13.88
C GLU A 73 -2.41 8.65 -13.33
N ILE A 74 -2.11 8.55 -12.02
CA ILE A 74 -1.77 7.27 -11.37
C ILE A 74 -3.01 6.42 -11.05
N HIS A 75 -4.19 7.04 -10.89
CA HIS A 75 -5.43 6.38 -10.48
C HIS A 75 -5.82 5.24 -11.44
N THR A 76 -5.99 5.58 -12.73
CA THR A 76 -6.36 4.61 -13.78
C THR A 76 -5.31 3.52 -13.94
N ILE A 77 -4.03 3.83 -13.71
CA ILE A 77 -2.94 2.85 -13.82
C ILE A 77 -2.96 1.87 -12.65
N LEU A 78 -3.13 2.37 -11.42
CA LEU A 78 -3.09 1.56 -10.21
C LEU A 78 -4.34 0.70 -10.05
N LEU A 79 -5.52 1.21 -10.41
CA LEU A 79 -6.76 0.44 -10.27
C LEU A 79 -6.97 -0.59 -11.39
N ASP A 80 -6.25 -0.48 -12.51
CA ASP A 80 -6.29 -1.47 -13.58
C ASP A 80 -5.52 -2.75 -13.18
N ARG A 81 -6.24 -3.76 -12.69
CA ARG A 81 -5.71 -5.07 -12.31
C ARG A 81 -5.18 -5.90 -13.48
N THR A 82 -5.45 -5.53 -14.73
CA THR A 82 -4.86 -6.21 -15.91
C THR A 82 -3.38 -5.87 -16.09
N LYS A 83 -2.94 -4.71 -15.59
CA LYS A 83 -1.54 -4.32 -15.55
C LYS A 83 -0.84 -5.07 -14.43
N LYS A 84 0.23 -5.79 -14.76
CA LYS A 84 1.05 -6.53 -13.79
C LYS A 84 2.26 -5.70 -13.39
N PHE A 85 2.49 -5.61 -12.08
CA PHE A 85 3.66 -4.98 -11.50
C PHE A 85 4.39 -6.00 -10.64
N ILE A 86 5.72 -6.03 -10.77
CA ILE A 86 6.57 -6.85 -9.91
C ILE A 86 6.98 -5.98 -8.73
N ALA A 87 6.69 -6.43 -7.52
CA ALA A 87 7.11 -5.75 -6.32
C ALA A 87 8.64 -5.85 -6.19
N PRO A 88 9.35 -4.74 -5.86
CA PRO A 88 10.75 -4.80 -5.49
C PRO A 88 10.97 -5.69 -4.26
N GLU A 89 12.13 -6.35 -4.19
CA GLU A 89 12.53 -7.25 -3.10
C GLU A 89 12.33 -6.63 -1.70
N MET A 90 12.60 -5.33 -1.56
CA MET A 90 12.48 -4.61 -0.29
C MET A 90 11.05 -4.51 0.26
N ILE A 91 10.03 -4.70 -0.58
CA ILE A 91 8.63 -4.74 -0.16
C ILE A 91 7.99 -6.08 -0.53
N GLU A 92 8.79 -7.11 -0.78
CA GLU A 92 8.28 -8.46 -1.00
C GLU A 92 7.86 -9.06 0.35
N PRO A 93 6.66 -9.67 0.44
CA PRO A 93 6.19 -10.21 1.70
C PRO A 93 6.93 -11.49 2.09
N SER A 94 7.10 -11.69 3.40
CA SER A 94 7.56 -12.97 3.98
C SER A 94 6.80 -14.18 3.41
N ILE A 95 7.51 -15.30 3.31
CA ILE A 95 6.95 -16.61 2.96
C ILE A 95 6.35 -17.34 4.17
N GLU A 96 6.68 -16.89 5.38
CA GLU A 96 6.17 -17.48 6.61
C GLU A 96 4.67 -17.21 6.76
N PRO A 97 3.92 -18.14 7.38
CA PRO A 97 2.50 -17.94 7.64
C PRO A 97 2.27 -16.83 8.67
N PHE A 98 1.14 -16.15 8.56
CA PHE A 98 0.70 -15.12 9.49
C PHE A 98 -0.64 -15.47 10.14
N GLU A 99 -0.80 -15.11 11.40
CA GLU A 99 -2.12 -15.10 12.05
C GLU A 99 -2.89 -13.84 11.63
N VAL A 100 -4.21 -13.97 11.46
CA VAL A 100 -5.07 -12.84 11.06
C VAL A 100 -4.99 -11.70 12.07
N GLU A 101 -5.07 -12.01 13.37
CA GLU A 101 -5.00 -11.01 14.44
C GLU A 101 -3.64 -10.28 14.45
N GLN A 102 -2.54 -11.02 14.29
CA GLN A 102 -1.22 -10.44 14.17
C GLN A 102 -1.15 -9.46 12.99
N MET A 103 -1.67 -9.84 11.82
CA MET A 103 -1.63 -8.99 10.64
C MET A 103 -2.49 -7.74 10.78
N LEU A 104 -3.67 -7.82 11.41
CA LEU A 104 -4.51 -6.66 11.73
C LEU A 104 -3.74 -5.65 12.59
N ASN A 105 -3.02 -6.12 13.59
CA ASN A 105 -2.17 -5.27 14.44
C ASN A 105 -1.04 -4.63 13.64
N MET A 106 -0.31 -5.41 12.82
CA MET A 106 0.78 -4.88 11.99
C MET A 106 0.31 -3.81 11.00
N LEU A 107 -0.84 -4.03 10.35
CA LEU A 107 -1.46 -3.05 9.48
C LEU A 107 -1.79 -1.78 10.26
N ASN A 108 -2.49 -1.89 11.39
CA ASN A 108 -2.88 -0.73 12.19
C ASN A 108 -1.66 0.09 12.65
N GLU A 109 -0.64 -0.56 13.17
CA GLU A 109 0.56 0.11 13.67
C GLU A 109 1.35 0.78 12.54
N SER A 110 1.58 0.10 11.41
CA SER A 110 2.28 0.72 10.26
C SER A 110 1.56 1.95 9.72
N ARG A 111 0.22 1.94 9.63
CA ARG A 111 -0.56 3.11 9.20
C ARG A 111 -0.52 4.24 10.23
N LYS A 112 -0.60 3.93 11.53
CA LYS A 112 -0.45 4.94 12.59
C LYS A 112 0.91 5.62 12.52
N GLU A 113 1.97 4.84 12.32
CA GLU A 113 3.34 5.34 12.19
C GLU A 113 3.49 6.26 10.96
N LEU A 114 2.95 5.84 9.82
CA LEU A 114 2.89 6.66 8.61
C LEU A 114 2.14 7.96 8.86
N MET A 115 0.95 7.91 9.45
CA MET A 115 0.14 9.10 9.72
C MET A 115 0.83 10.05 10.72
N ARG A 116 1.47 9.49 11.76
CA ARG A 116 2.28 10.26 12.70
C ARG A 116 3.45 10.95 12.02
N PHE A 117 4.13 10.26 11.09
CA PHE A 117 5.19 10.88 10.30
C PHE A 117 4.65 12.01 9.41
N LEU A 118 3.55 11.79 8.69
CA LEU A 118 2.96 12.80 7.81
C LEU A 118 2.49 14.04 8.58
N SER A 119 2.03 13.89 9.83
CA SER A 119 1.64 15.03 10.67
C SER A 119 2.82 15.88 11.15
N THR A 120 4.07 15.42 11.02
CA THR A 120 5.27 16.22 11.30
C THR A 120 5.64 17.18 10.17
N ILE A 121 4.97 17.09 9.02
CA ILE A 121 5.27 17.92 7.84
C ILE A 121 4.50 19.24 7.97
N GLU A 122 5.20 20.31 8.34
CA GLU A 122 4.58 21.63 8.59
C GLU A 122 4.17 22.36 7.29
N ASP A 123 5.06 22.40 6.28
CA ASP A 123 4.79 23.01 4.97
C ASP A 123 4.39 21.93 3.96
N GLU A 124 3.10 21.65 3.85
CA GLU A 124 2.57 20.68 2.87
C GLU A 124 2.83 21.10 1.42
N SER A 125 3.06 22.38 1.13
CA SER A 125 3.32 22.84 -0.25
C SER A 125 4.62 22.26 -0.83
N ILE A 126 5.53 21.81 0.03
CA ILE A 126 6.78 21.16 -0.38
C ILE A 126 6.54 19.79 -1.01
N LEU A 127 5.43 19.12 -0.66
CA LEU A 127 5.13 17.76 -1.12
C LEU A 127 4.88 17.72 -2.63
N ALA A 128 4.24 18.77 -3.18
CA ALA A 128 4.02 18.92 -4.62
C ALA A 128 5.28 19.40 -5.38
N LYS A 129 6.31 19.92 -4.67
CA LYS A 129 7.51 20.52 -5.28
C LYS A 129 8.69 19.57 -5.36
N LYS A 130 8.67 18.48 -4.60
CA LYS A 130 9.75 17.48 -4.55
C LYS A 130 9.25 16.16 -5.09
N SER A 131 10.14 15.43 -5.76
CA SER A 131 9.84 14.15 -6.36
C SER A 131 10.85 13.07 -6.01
N VAL A 132 10.38 11.82 -6.07
CA VAL A 132 11.19 10.61 -5.92
C VAL A 132 10.76 9.57 -6.94
N MET A 133 11.73 8.90 -7.53
CA MET A 133 11.53 7.83 -8.52
C MET A 133 10.76 6.64 -7.93
N HIS A 134 9.59 6.35 -8.49
CA HIS A 134 8.83 5.13 -8.24
C HIS A 134 9.27 4.01 -9.20
N PRO A 135 9.50 2.77 -8.73
CA PRO A 135 10.02 1.67 -9.56
C PRO A 135 9.22 1.37 -10.84
N ALA A 136 7.89 1.54 -10.79
CA ALA A 136 7.00 1.23 -11.92
C ALA A 136 6.32 2.44 -12.57
N LEU A 137 6.30 3.59 -11.88
CA LEU A 137 5.52 4.77 -12.32
C LEU A 137 6.45 5.94 -12.72
N GLY A 138 7.76 5.75 -12.60
CA GLY A 138 8.77 6.78 -12.79
C GLY A 138 8.72 7.82 -11.69
N GLU A 139 9.26 9.01 -11.97
CA GLU A 139 9.29 10.12 -11.01
C GLU A 139 7.87 10.53 -10.57
N LEU A 140 7.61 10.54 -9.26
CA LEU A 140 6.36 10.99 -8.65
C LEU A 140 6.66 12.08 -7.62
N SER A 141 5.83 13.11 -7.56
CA SER A 141 5.88 14.08 -6.46
C SER A 141 5.50 13.42 -5.13
N LEU A 142 5.92 14.00 -4.00
CA LEU A 142 5.70 13.39 -2.68
C LEU A 142 4.21 13.32 -2.31
N ASP A 143 3.41 14.29 -2.75
CA ASP A 143 1.95 14.21 -2.62
C ASP A 143 1.35 13.05 -3.43
N GLN A 144 1.89 12.72 -4.60
CA GLN A 144 1.50 11.53 -5.36
C GLN A 144 1.97 10.23 -4.71
N TRP A 145 3.10 10.22 -4.02
CA TRP A 145 3.51 9.08 -3.18
C TRP A 145 2.54 8.84 -2.03
N ILE A 146 1.98 9.89 -1.45
CA ILE A 146 0.95 9.79 -0.40
C ILE A 146 -0.37 9.28 -1.00
N GLU A 147 -0.78 9.84 -2.14
CA GLU A 147 -1.97 9.40 -2.87
C GLU A 147 -1.91 7.91 -3.24
N LEU A 148 -0.72 7.45 -3.65
CA LEU A 148 -0.48 6.06 -4.02
C LEU A 148 -0.84 5.07 -2.91
N ILE A 149 -0.72 5.45 -1.63
CA ILE A 149 -0.94 4.55 -0.50
C ILE A 149 -2.35 3.97 -0.49
N TYR A 150 -3.38 4.83 -0.55
CA TYR A 150 -4.77 4.36 -0.54
C TYR A 150 -5.19 3.71 -1.85
N LEU A 151 -4.65 4.18 -2.98
CA LEU A 151 -4.91 3.58 -4.30
C LEU A 151 -4.33 2.17 -4.40
N HIS A 152 -3.14 1.96 -3.84
CA HIS A 152 -2.48 0.66 -3.80
C HIS A 152 -3.21 -0.30 -2.86
N GLU A 153 -3.69 0.18 -1.71
CA GLU A 153 -4.55 -0.60 -0.82
C GLU A 153 -5.86 -1.02 -1.52
N GLN A 154 -6.56 -0.10 -2.21
CA GLN A 154 -7.75 -0.42 -3.02
C GLN A 154 -7.49 -1.48 -4.10
N ARG A 155 -6.35 -1.35 -4.78
CA ARG A 155 -5.90 -2.34 -5.77
C ARG A 155 -5.74 -3.72 -5.11
N HIS A 156 -5.19 -3.77 -3.90
CA HIS A 156 -4.96 -5.03 -3.19
C HIS A 156 -6.22 -5.60 -2.51
N ILE A 157 -7.18 -4.77 -2.10
CA ILE A 157 -8.51 -5.23 -1.70
C ILE A 157 -9.18 -5.98 -2.87
N SER A 158 -9.08 -5.44 -4.09
CA SER A 158 -9.58 -6.13 -5.29
C SER A 158 -8.86 -7.46 -5.53
N GLN A 159 -7.54 -7.51 -5.34
CA GLN A 159 -6.77 -8.75 -5.41
C GLN A 159 -7.19 -9.78 -4.35
N ILE A 160 -7.49 -9.34 -3.13
CA ILE A 160 -7.96 -10.22 -2.06
C ILE A 160 -9.31 -10.85 -2.44
N LYS A 161 -10.23 -10.06 -2.98
CA LYS A 161 -11.52 -10.56 -3.51
C LYS A 161 -11.32 -11.59 -4.62
N GLU A 162 -10.39 -11.34 -5.55
CA GLU A 162 -10.01 -12.31 -6.59
C GLU A 162 -9.48 -13.61 -5.98
N ILE A 163 -8.58 -13.54 -4.99
CA ILE A 163 -7.99 -14.71 -4.33
C ILE A 163 -9.07 -15.54 -3.61
N LYS A 164 -9.99 -14.90 -2.89
CA LYS A 164 -11.10 -15.59 -2.21
C LYS A 164 -11.91 -16.44 -3.18
N LEU A 165 -12.32 -15.84 -4.31
CA LEU A 165 -13.08 -16.54 -5.34
C LEU A 165 -12.31 -17.73 -5.91
N LEU A 166 -11.02 -17.58 -6.21
CA LEU A 166 -10.19 -18.65 -6.73
C LEU A 166 -10.05 -19.81 -5.73
N CYS A 167 -9.81 -19.52 -4.45
CA CYS A 167 -9.66 -20.53 -3.40
C CYS A 167 -10.97 -21.22 -3.01
N GLU A 168 -12.13 -20.58 -3.24
CA GLU A 168 -13.46 -21.17 -3.04
C GLU A 168 -13.86 -22.13 -4.16
N ILE A 169 -13.47 -21.84 -5.40
CA ILE A 169 -13.73 -22.71 -6.57
C ILE A 169 -12.94 -24.03 -6.49
N GLU A 170 -11.81 -24.03 -5.77
CA GLU A 170 -10.98 -25.22 -5.55
C GLU A 170 -11.38 -26.07 -4.32
N LYS A 171 -12.61 -25.93 -3.81
CA LYS A 171 -13.19 -26.83 -2.79
C LYS A 171 -14.08 -27.88 -3.45
#